data_AF-A0A838J8R0-F1
#
_entry.id   AF-A0A838J8R0-F1
#
_cell.length_a   1.000
_cell.length_b   1.000
_cell.length_c   1.000
_cell.angle_alpha   90.00
_cell.angle_beta   90.00
_cell.angle_gamma   90.00
#
_symmetry.space_group_name_H-M   'P 1'
#
loop_
_entity.id
_entity.type
_entity.pdbx_description
1 polymer ?
#
loop_
_entity_poly.entity_id
_entity_poly.type
_entity_poly.pdbx_seq_one_letter_code
_entity_poly.pdbx_strand_id
1 'polypeptide(L)'
;MGTKVLAYNLKTHTMEQEPVLHVWVHSDNDLIDLTITTTTKGQHGKPAHSTSEVIHTNQKHPFLTIEKGFLPVGQIVLGMHVRRANGKIGVITGWKVVPGTRTMYNLEVAQDHTFTVGDGQWVVHNCGNLSEPGIKNTLSSRGANMVNASDLNLAHNENRVYLGHYGGNGIITNGIDFPTRSLPGLNTLEGFASKYGGKTLAGLPYSIEAMRGPIKNAGEILFNIGRDGLGPGSLTAQEFQFVIETPDILAKTTFLFGATF
;
A
#
# COMPACT_ATOMS: atom_id res chain seq x y z
N MET A 1 9.22 -7.16 22.78
CA MET A 1 9.75 -7.26 21.39
C MET A 1 8.56 -7.44 20.47
N GLY A 2 8.49 -6.70 19.35
CA GLY A 2 7.35 -6.78 18.42
C GLY A 2 7.37 -8.03 17.54
N THR A 3 6.20 -8.47 17.09
CA THR A 3 6.04 -9.58 16.13
C THR A 3 6.73 -9.24 14.82
N LYS A 4 7.47 -10.19 14.24
CA LYS A 4 8.11 -10.05 12.93
C LYS A 4 7.46 -10.98 11.90
N VAL A 5 7.52 -10.58 10.64
CA VAL A 5 7.08 -11.38 9.49
C VAL A 5 8.16 -11.43 8.43
N LEU A 6 8.11 -12.47 7.61
CA LEU A 6 9.01 -12.63 6.49
C LEU A 6 8.50 -11.78 5.31
N ALA A 7 9.26 -10.76 4.94
CA ALA A 7 9.00 -9.80 3.88
C ALA A 7 9.95 -10.02 2.69
N TYR A 8 9.51 -9.68 1.48
CA TYR A 8 10.29 -9.77 0.24
C TYR A 8 10.77 -8.39 -0.20
N ASN A 9 12.09 -8.21 -0.21
CA ASN A 9 12.71 -6.97 -0.63
C ASN A 9 12.73 -6.86 -2.15
N LEU A 10 12.04 -5.85 -2.69
CA LEU A 10 11.93 -5.62 -4.13
C LEU A 10 13.24 -5.16 -4.79
N LYS A 11 14.18 -4.58 -4.02
CA LYS A 11 15.46 -4.07 -4.54
C LYS A 11 16.53 -5.14 -4.59
N THR A 12 16.64 -5.94 -3.53
CA THR A 12 17.65 -7.00 -3.41
C THR A 12 17.14 -8.36 -3.88
N HIS A 13 15.82 -8.52 -4.04
CA HIS A 13 15.14 -9.76 -4.36
C HIS A 13 15.34 -10.87 -3.30
N THR A 14 15.56 -10.50 -2.04
CA THR A 14 15.78 -11.41 -0.90
C THR A 14 14.63 -11.35 0.11
N MET A 15 14.49 -12.40 0.93
CA MET A 15 13.55 -12.38 2.05
C MET A 15 14.23 -11.87 3.33
N GLU A 16 13.54 -11.05 4.10
CA GLU A 16 14.03 -10.45 5.35
C GLU A 16 12.98 -10.50 6.47
N GLN A 17 13.42 -10.49 7.73
CA GLN A 17 12.54 -10.49 8.89
C GLN A 17 12.25 -9.07 9.35
N GLU A 18 11.03 -8.61 9.10
CA GLU A 18 10.63 -7.23 9.36
C GLU A 18 9.59 -7.14 10.48
N PRO A 19 9.65 -6.08 11.31
CA PRO A 19 8.65 -5.86 12.35
C PRO A 19 7.29 -5.50 11.74
N VAL A 20 6.24 -6.10 12.30
CA VAL A 20 4.87 -5.66 12.09
C VAL A 20 4.67 -4.39 12.90
N LEU A 21 4.35 -3.30 12.20
CA LEU A 21 4.05 -2.00 12.81
C LEU A 21 2.57 -1.91 13.21
N HIS A 22 1.69 -2.47 12.38
CA HIS A 22 0.25 -2.42 12.60
C HIS A 22 -0.47 -3.66 12.02
N VAL A 23 -1.64 -3.98 12.57
CA VAL A 23 -2.57 -4.97 12.03
C VAL A 23 -3.86 -4.24 11.65
N TRP A 24 -4.12 -4.18 10.37
CA TRP A 24 -5.33 -3.60 9.81
C TRP A 24 -6.42 -4.66 9.73
N VAL A 25 -7.63 -4.27 10.11
CA VAL A 25 -8.79 -5.14 10.14
C VAL A 25 -9.89 -4.49 9.31
N HIS A 26 -10.28 -5.15 8.23
CA HIS A 26 -11.26 -4.67 7.27
C HIS A 26 -12.47 -5.60 7.23
N SER A 27 -13.62 -5.07 6.83
CA SER A 27 -14.82 -5.86 6.53
C SER A 27 -15.03 -5.80 5.03
N ASP A 28 -14.65 -6.88 4.34
CA ASP A 28 -14.59 -6.93 2.88
C ASP A 28 -15.71 -7.80 2.32
N ASN A 29 -16.25 -7.40 1.18
CA ASN A 29 -17.33 -8.11 0.47
C ASN A 29 -16.94 -8.63 -0.93
N ASP A 30 -15.70 -8.40 -1.35
CA ASP A 30 -15.10 -8.84 -2.61
C ASP A 30 -14.18 -10.05 -2.40
N LEU A 31 -14.68 -11.08 -1.71
CA LEU A 31 -13.90 -12.23 -1.25
C LEU A 31 -13.63 -13.24 -2.38
N ILE A 32 -12.41 -13.80 -2.37
CA ILE A 32 -11.92 -14.81 -3.31
C ILE A 32 -11.26 -15.97 -2.55
N ASP A 33 -11.58 -17.20 -2.96
CA ASP A 33 -10.79 -18.40 -2.66
C ASP A 33 -9.81 -18.64 -3.81
N LEU A 34 -8.51 -18.47 -3.53
CA LEU A 34 -7.43 -18.70 -4.49
C LEU A 34 -6.73 -20.02 -4.17
N THR A 35 -6.80 -21.00 -5.07
CA THR A 35 -6.11 -22.30 -4.89
C THR A 35 -4.73 -22.25 -5.55
N ILE A 36 -3.71 -22.54 -4.75
CA ILE A 36 -2.31 -22.55 -5.18
C ILE A 36 -1.76 -23.97 -5.03
N THR A 37 -1.28 -24.54 -6.13
CA THR A 37 -0.69 -25.88 -6.15
C THR A 37 0.82 -25.81 -6.33
N THR A 38 1.55 -26.51 -5.48
CA THR A 38 2.98 -26.79 -5.66
C THR A 38 3.17 -28.21 -6.15
N THR A 39 4.15 -28.42 -7.03
CA THR A 39 4.52 -29.76 -7.49
C THR A 39 5.98 -30.00 -7.18
N THR A 40 6.26 -31.07 -6.44
CA THR A 40 7.61 -31.57 -6.23
C THR A 40 7.89 -32.68 -7.22
N LYS A 41 9.02 -32.58 -7.94
CA LYS A 41 9.47 -33.66 -8.81
C LYS A 41 9.79 -34.87 -7.93
N GLY A 42 9.28 -36.03 -8.31
CA GLY A 42 9.67 -37.27 -7.67
C GLY A 42 11.16 -37.53 -7.91
N GLN A 43 11.85 -38.04 -6.89
CA GLN A 43 13.22 -38.52 -7.03
C GLN A 43 13.21 -40.04 -7.25
N HIS A 44 14.16 -40.54 -8.05
CA HIS A 44 14.40 -41.97 -8.28
C HIS A 44 13.15 -42.75 -8.74
N GLY A 45 12.49 -42.31 -9.82
CA GLY A 45 11.37 -43.04 -10.43
C GLY A 45 10.04 -42.95 -9.68
N LYS A 46 9.97 -42.19 -8.58
CA LYS A 46 8.71 -41.88 -7.90
C LYS A 46 7.89 -40.87 -8.71
N PRO A 47 6.55 -40.96 -8.69
CA PRO A 47 5.69 -39.96 -9.30
C PRO A 47 5.88 -38.59 -8.63
N ALA A 48 5.65 -37.51 -9.39
CA ALA A 48 5.61 -36.18 -8.83
C ALA A 48 4.49 -36.07 -7.79
N HIS A 49 4.74 -35.34 -6.71
CA HIS A 49 3.75 -35.10 -5.67
C HIS A 49 3.29 -33.64 -5.71
N SER A 50 1.98 -33.45 -5.83
CA SER A 50 1.35 -32.13 -5.83
C SER A 50 0.60 -31.90 -4.53
N THR A 51 0.77 -30.71 -3.97
CA THR A 51 0.09 -30.26 -2.76
C THR A 51 -0.59 -28.93 -3.05
N SER A 52 -1.86 -28.80 -2.67
CA SER A 52 -2.66 -27.60 -2.88
C SER A 52 -3.03 -26.95 -1.56
N GLU A 53 -3.09 -25.62 -1.58
CA GLU A 53 -3.57 -24.79 -0.47
C GLU A 53 -4.64 -23.83 -1.03
N VAL A 54 -5.66 -23.54 -0.22
CA VAL A 54 -6.64 -22.50 -0.54
C VAL A 54 -6.36 -21.28 0.33
N ILE A 55 -6.09 -20.15 -0.30
CA ILE A 55 -5.95 -18.86 0.37
C ILE A 55 -7.28 -18.11 0.28
N HIS A 56 -7.82 -17.79 1.45
CA HIS A 56 -8.96 -16.90 1.56
C HIS A 56 -8.47 -15.44 1.53
N THR A 57 -8.81 -14.71 0.49
CA THR A 57 -8.36 -13.33 0.25
C THR A 57 -9.50 -12.48 -0.32
N ASN A 58 -9.23 -11.23 -0.68
CA ASN A 58 -10.13 -10.37 -1.44
C ASN A 58 -9.57 -10.15 -2.87
N GLN A 59 -10.35 -9.51 -3.74
CA GLN A 59 -9.95 -9.23 -5.13
C GLN A 59 -8.78 -8.24 -5.24
N LYS A 60 -8.56 -7.40 -4.22
CA LYS A 60 -7.62 -6.28 -4.29
C LYS A 60 -6.21 -6.65 -3.84
N HIS A 61 -6.07 -7.65 -2.96
CA HIS A 61 -4.79 -8.06 -2.41
C HIS A 61 -3.87 -8.58 -3.51
N PRO A 62 -2.70 -7.97 -3.69
CA PRO A 62 -1.77 -8.36 -4.75
C PRO A 62 -0.84 -9.49 -4.31
N PHE A 63 -0.72 -10.50 -5.17
CA PHE A 63 0.28 -11.57 -5.03
C PHE A 63 1.46 -11.31 -5.96
N LEU A 64 2.66 -11.67 -5.54
CA LEU A 64 3.84 -11.61 -6.39
C LEU A 64 3.77 -12.70 -7.45
N THR A 65 3.30 -12.34 -8.64
CA THR A 65 3.30 -13.22 -9.82
C THR A 65 4.66 -13.19 -10.50
N ILE A 66 5.03 -14.31 -11.14
CA ILE A 66 6.28 -14.40 -11.90
C ILE A 66 6.17 -13.60 -13.20
N GLU A 67 4.97 -13.53 -13.77
CA GLU A 67 4.72 -12.97 -15.09
C GLU A 67 4.58 -11.45 -15.07
N LYS A 68 3.98 -10.89 -14.02
CA LYS A 68 3.54 -9.48 -13.98
C LYS A 68 3.95 -8.74 -12.69
N GLY A 69 4.76 -9.36 -11.83
CA GLY A 69 5.05 -8.81 -10.51
C GLY A 69 3.80 -8.83 -9.62
N PHE A 70 3.63 -7.82 -8.76
CA PHE A 70 2.47 -7.73 -7.89
C PHE A 70 1.19 -7.48 -8.68
N LEU A 71 0.29 -8.48 -8.66
CA LEU A 71 -0.96 -8.45 -9.39
C LEU A 71 -2.14 -8.66 -8.43
N PRO A 72 -3.15 -7.77 -8.42
CA PRO A 72 -4.37 -7.97 -7.64
C PRO A 72 -5.04 -9.30 -7.98
N VAL A 73 -5.56 -10.01 -6.99
CA VAL A 73 -6.20 -11.32 -7.18
C VAL A 73 -7.34 -11.29 -8.21
N GLY A 74 -8.07 -10.19 -8.32
CA GLY A 74 -9.12 -10.02 -9.34
C GLY A 74 -8.62 -9.99 -10.78
N GLN A 75 -7.31 -9.83 -11.00
CA GLN A 75 -6.65 -9.84 -12.31
C GLN A 75 -5.82 -11.12 -12.57
N ILE A 76 -5.69 -11.98 -11.57
CA ILE A 76 -4.99 -13.27 -11.71
C ILE A 76 -5.86 -14.22 -12.53
N VAL A 77 -5.23 -14.92 -13.46
CA VAL A 77 -5.86 -15.99 -14.25
C VAL A 77 -5.26 -17.34 -13.90
N LEU A 78 -6.03 -18.41 -14.10
CA LEU A 78 -5.56 -19.78 -13.87
C LEU A 78 -4.31 -20.08 -14.71
N GLY A 79 -3.37 -20.82 -14.12
CA GLY A 79 -2.08 -21.17 -14.72
C GLY A 79 -0.96 -20.15 -14.45
N MET A 80 -1.25 -18.96 -13.93
CA MET A 80 -0.21 -18.02 -13.47
C MET A 80 0.58 -18.60 -12.30
N HIS A 81 1.81 -18.12 -12.15
CA HIS A 81 2.72 -18.56 -11.11
C HIS A 81 2.89 -17.50 -10.04
N VAL A 82 2.89 -17.91 -8.77
CA VAL A 82 3.13 -17.04 -7.62
C VAL A 82 4.38 -17.44 -6.85
N ARG A 83 5.07 -16.44 -6.30
CA ARG A 83 6.32 -16.62 -5.58
C ARG A 83 6.08 -17.08 -4.15
N ARG A 84 6.80 -18.14 -3.77
CA ARG A 84 6.97 -18.60 -2.39
C ARG A 84 8.20 -17.95 -1.75
N ALA A 85 8.17 -17.73 -0.44
CA ALA A 85 9.28 -17.17 0.31
C ALA A 85 10.63 -17.88 0.11
N ASN A 86 10.62 -19.21 -0.02
CA ASN A 86 11.83 -20.01 -0.27
C ASN A 86 12.33 -19.95 -1.73
N GLY A 87 11.82 -19.04 -2.54
CA GLY A 87 12.18 -18.87 -3.95
C GLY A 87 11.46 -19.83 -4.90
N LYS A 88 10.76 -20.86 -4.42
CA LYS A 88 9.95 -21.75 -5.27
C LYS A 88 8.71 -21.03 -5.81
N ILE A 89 8.02 -21.70 -6.72
CA ILE A 89 6.80 -21.20 -7.36
C ILE A 89 5.63 -22.14 -7.07
N GLY A 90 4.43 -21.57 -6.96
CA GLY A 90 3.15 -22.27 -6.99
C GLY A 90 2.37 -21.86 -8.22
N VAL A 91 1.49 -22.73 -8.71
CA VAL A 91 0.60 -22.46 -9.84
C VAL A 91 -0.79 -22.17 -9.30
N ILE A 92 -1.43 -21.13 -9.82
CA ILE A 92 -2.84 -20.85 -9.53
C ILE A 92 -3.71 -21.85 -10.29
N THR A 93 -4.37 -22.75 -9.56
CA THR A 93 -5.17 -23.84 -10.13
C THR A 93 -6.67 -23.68 -9.85
N GLY A 94 -7.04 -22.76 -8.98
CA GLY A 94 -8.44 -22.46 -8.66
C GLY A 94 -8.62 -20.99 -8.31
N TRP A 95 -9.75 -20.44 -8.70
CA TRP A 95 -10.16 -19.06 -8.42
C TRP A 95 -11.68 -19.04 -8.30
N LYS A 96 -12.20 -18.63 -7.15
CA LYS A 96 -13.64 -18.68 -6.89
C LYS A 96 -14.10 -17.47 -6.08
N VAL A 97 -15.14 -16.79 -6.55
CA VAL A 97 -15.84 -15.75 -5.79
C VAL A 97 -16.57 -16.36 -4.60
N VAL A 98 -16.40 -15.77 -3.43
CA VAL A 98 -17.11 -16.14 -2.21
C VAL A 98 -18.10 -15.04 -1.87
N PRO A 99 -19.43 -15.30 -1.92
CA PRO A 99 -20.42 -14.29 -1.58
C PRO A 99 -20.42 -13.99 -0.07
N GLY A 100 -20.78 -12.76 0.27
CA GLY A 100 -20.94 -12.30 1.66
C GLY A 100 -19.87 -11.29 2.07
N THR A 101 -19.71 -11.14 3.38
CA THR A 101 -18.73 -10.21 3.97
C THR A 101 -17.92 -10.95 5.02
N ARG A 102 -16.60 -10.74 5.05
CA ARG A 102 -15.70 -11.30 6.08
C ARG A 102 -14.78 -10.24 6.63
N THR A 103 -14.39 -10.45 7.88
CA THR A 103 -13.25 -9.74 8.45
C THR A 103 -11.96 -10.24 7.82
N MET A 104 -11.21 -9.34 7.20
CA MET A 104 -9.94 -9.58 6.55
C MET A 104 -8.84 -8.80 7.26
N TYR A 105 -7.62 -9.33 7.23
CA TYR A 105 -6.48 -8.75 7.90
C TYR A 105 -5.41 -8.35 6.88
N ASN A 106 -4.80 -7.18 7.12
CA ASN A 106 -3.60 -6.74 6.41
C ASN A 106 -2.56 -6.29 7.44
N LEU A 107 -1.29 -6.39 7.09
CA LEU A 107 -0.20 -6.00 7.99
C LEU A 107 0.42 -4.71 7.49
N GLU A 108 0.87 -3.86 8.39
CA GLU A 108 1.85 -2.83 8.09
C GLU A 108 3.23 -3.36 8.47
N VAL A 109 4.13 -3.39 7.49
CA VAL A 109 5.47 -3.96 7.60
C VAL A 109 6.45 -2.85 7.23
N ALA A 110 7.49 -2.69 8.05
CA ALA A 110 8.20 -1.42 8.22
C ALA A 110 8.95 -0.87 6.99
N GLN A 111 9.40 -1.70 6.06
CA GLN A 111 10.23 -1.29 4.93
C GLN A 111 9.69 -1.79 3.60
N ASP A 112 9.55 -3.10 3.43
CA ASP A 112 9.29 -3.66 2.11
C ASP A 112 7.81 -3.70 1.72
N HIS A 113 6.92 -3.40 2.67
CA HIS A 113 5.46 -3.44 2.49
C HIS A 113 4.96 -4.74 1.86
N THR A 114 5.67 -5.83 2.14
CA THR A 114 5.32 -7.19 1.72
C THR A 114 5.36 -8.10 2.93
N PHE A 115 4.62 -9.19 2.85
CA PHE A 115 4.69 -10.28 3.82
C PHE A 115 4.29 -11.58 3.13
N THR A 116 4.26 -12.65 3.91
CA THR A 116 3.90 -13.98 3.43
C THR A 116 2.60 -14.44 4.07
N VAL A 117 1.74 -15.08 3.27
CA VAL A 117 0.45 -15.63 3.72
C VAL A 117 0.36 -17.12 3.46
N GLY A 118 -0.48 -17.79 4.25
CA GLY A 118 -0.70 -19.22 4.15
C GLY A 118 0.48 -20.08 4.63
N ASP A 119 0.24 -21.38 4.70
CA ASP A 119 1.24 -22.41 5.00
C ASP A 119 2.32 -22.46 3.90
N GLY A 120 1.92 -22.12 2.68
CA GLY A 120 2.80 -21.92 1.56
C GLY A 120 3.73 -20.73 1.70
N GLN A 121 3.51 -19.76 2.60
CA GLN A 121 4.31 -18.52 2.67
C GLN A 121 4.39 -17.79 1.32
N TRP A 122 3.23 -17.51 0.73
CA TRP A 122 3.09 -16.82 -0.54
C TRP A 122 3.32 -15.33 -0.38
N VAL A 123 4.18 -14.75 -1.22
CA VAL A 123 4.54 -13.32 -1.12
C VAL A 123 3.39 -12.46 -1.63
N VAL A 124 2.92 -11.57 -0.76
CA VAL A 124 1.89 -10.57 -1.05
C VAL A 124 2.43 -9.18 -0.75
N HIS A 125 1.83 -8.16 -1.37
CA HIS A 125 2.11 -6.75 -1.04
C HIS A 125 0.95 -6.17 -0.24
N ASN A 126 1.26 -5.28 0.70
CA ASN A 126 0.25 -4.66 1.57
C ASN A 126 -0.73 -3.79 0.78
N CYS A 127 -0.35 -3.31 -0.41
CA CYS A 127 -1.15 -2.43 -1.27
C CYS A 127 -0.90 -2.65 -2.77
N GLY A 128 -1.77 -2.12 -3.63
CA GLY A 128 -1.63 -2.18 -5.09
C GLY A 128 -0.50 -1.31 -5.67
N ASN A 129 -0.53 -1.09 -6.99
CA ASN A 129 0.48 -0.30 -7.72
C ASN A 129 0.53 1.17 -7.23
N LEU A 130 1.63 1.53 -6.57
CA LEU A 130 1.88 2.86 -5.98
C LEU A 130 2.55 3.87 -6.93
N SER A 131 2.80 3.51 -8.19
CA SER A 131 3.21 4.50 -9.18
C SER A 131 2.10 5.53 -9.41
N GLU A 132 2.45 6.74 -9.87
CA GLU A 132 1.45 7.78 -10.17
C GLU A 132 0.29 7.26 -11.06
N PRO A 133 0.53 6.51 -12.17
CA PRO A 133 -0.55 5.92 -12.96
C PRO A 133 -1.38 4.89 -12.18
N GLY A 134 -0.73 4.06 -11.35
CA GLY A 134 -1.41 3.07 -10.52
C GLY A 134 -2.33 3.71 -9.46
N ILE A 135 -1.85 4.78 -8.84
CA ILE A 135 -2.62 5.57 -7.88
C ILE A 135 -3.79 6.27 -8.57
N LYS A 136 -3.56 6.91 -9.72
CA LYS A 136 -4.64 7.55 -10.50
C LYS A 136 -5.74 6.57 -10.88
N ASN A 137 -5.38 5.35 -11.29
CA ASN A 137 -6.36 4.30 -11.61
C ASN A 137 -7.15 3.90 -10.36
N THR A 138 -6.47 3.72 -9.23
CA THR A 138 -7.10 3.38 -7.95
C THR A 138 -8.08 4.48 -7.51
N LEU A 139 -7.66 5.74 -7.54
CA LEU A 139 -8.47 6.89 -7.16
C LEU A 139 -9.68 7.08 -8.09
N SER A 140 -9.48 6.92 -9.40
CA SER A 140 -10.56 6.97 -10.40
C SER A 140 -11.64 5.92 -10.13
N SER A 141 -11.22 4.68 -9.81
CA SER A 141 -12.16 3.58 -9.52
C SER A 141 -13.01 3.82 -8.26
N ARG A 142 -12.56 4.74 -7.39
CA ARG A 142 -13.21 5.11 -6.13
C ARG A 142 -13.94 6.46 -6.20
N GLY A 143 -13.97 7.11 -7.35
CA GLY A 143 -14.59 8.44 -7.51
C GLY A 143 -13.91 9.53 -6.67
N ALA A 144 -12.61 9.40 -6.41
CA ALA A 144 -11.86 10.37 -5.62
C ALA A 144 -11.69 11.70 -6.38
N ASN A 145 -11.65 12.82 -5.64
CA ASN A 145 -11.36 14.12 -6.24
C ASN A 145 -9.86 14.24 -6.54
N MET A 146 -9.51 14.42 -7.82
CA MET A 146 -8.12 14.56 -8.28
C MET A 146 -7.96 15.87 -9.04
N VAL A 147 -6.95 16.66 -8.69
CA VAL A 147 -6.69 17.99 -9.27
C VAL A 147 -5.21 18.12 -9.62
N ASN A 148 -4.89 18.77 -10.75
CA ASN A 148 -3.52 19.17 -11.02
C ASN A 148 -3.16 20.36 -10.13
N ALA A 149 -2.00 20.32 -9.47
CA ALA A 149 -1.53 21.39 -8.61
C ALA A 149 -1.55 22.77 -9.29
N SER A 150 -1.33 22.85 -10.61
CA SER A 150 -1.41 24.11 -11.38
C SER A 150 -2.81 24.70 -11.42
N ASP A 151 -3.84 23.86 -11.30
CA ASP A 151 -5.25 24.23 -11.44
C ASP A 151 -5.90 24.41 -10.06
N LEU A 152 -5.11 24.25 -8.99
CA LEU A 152 -5.58 24.33 -7.62
C LEU A 152 -5.88 25.78 -7.24
N ASN A 153 -7.15 26.03 -6.90
CA ASN A 153 -7.58 27.33 -6.37
C ASN A 153 -8.07 27.15 -4.93
N LEU A 154 -7.39 27.78 -3.96
CA LEU A 154 -7.67 27.62 -2.54
C LEU A 154 -8.20 28.91 -1.90
N ALA A 155 -9.34 28.80 -1.23
CA ALA A 155 -9.74 29.77 -0.22
C ALA A 155 -8.98 29.52 1.09
N HIS A 156 -8.91 30.56 1.92
CA HIS A 156 -8.34 30.47 3.25
C HIS A 156 -9.20 29.56 4.16
N ASN A 157 -8.62 28.57 4.83
CA ASN A 157 -9.33 27.58 5.64
C ASN A 157 -8.45 27.00 6.78
N GLU A 158 -8.77 27.35 8.03
CA GLU A 158 -8.01 26.89 9.21
C GLU A 158 -8.23 25.42 9.57
N ASN A 159 -9.30 24.79 9.07
CA ASN A 159 -9.59 23.39 9.35
C ASN A 159 -9.06 22.45 8.24
N ARG A 160 -8.13 22.94 7.41
CA ARG A 160 -7.49 22.14 6.36
C ARG A 160 -6.27 21.41 6.91
N VAL A 161 -6.11 20.15 6.51
CA VAL A 161 -4.89 19.37 6.73
C VAL A 161 -4.18 19.14 5.39
N TYR A 162 -2.89 19.45 5.37
CA TYR A 162 -2.02 19.19 4.23
C TYR A 162 -1.23 17.91 4.46
N LEU A 163 -1.40 16.96 3.57
CA LEU A 163 -0.68 15.69 3.50
C LEU A 163 0.14 15.67 2.22
N GLY A 164 1.28 14.99 2.19
CA GLY A 164 1.98 14.89 0.92
C GLY A 164 3.23 14.04 0.88
N HIS A 165 3.70 13.89 -0.35
CA HIS A 165 5.00 13.35 -0.72
C HIS A 165 6.13 14.22 -0.15
N TYR A 166 7.04 13.61 0.61
CA TYR A 166 8.17 14.31 1.25
C TYR A 166 7.75 15.53 2.09
N GLY A 167 6.64 15.40 2.81
CA GLY A 167 6.16 16.32 3.83
C GLY A 167 7.09 16.50 5.04
N GLY A 168 8.42 16.34 4.85
CA GLY A 168 9.52 16.93 5.62
C GLY A 168 9.64 16.47 7.06
N ASN A 169 10.85 16.06 7.41
CA ASN A 169 11.23 15.59 8.74
C ASN A 169 10.26 14.54 9.33
N GLY A 170 9.80 13.63 8.48
CA GLY A 170 9.45 12.30 8.89
C GLY A 170 9.82 11.29 7.78
N ILE A 171 10.50 10.15 8.01
CA ILE A 171 10.87 9.42 9.22
C ILE A 171 12.12 8.58 8.87
N ILE A 172 13.05 8.47 9.82
CA ILE A 172 14.36 7.80 9.68
C ILE A 172 14.18 6.37 9.15
N THR A 173 14.60 6.09 7.90
CA THR A 173 15.12 4.77 7.57
C THR A 173 16.52 4.67 8.13
N ASN A 174 16.79 3.58 8.82
CA ASN A 174 17.99 3.24 9.56
C ASN A 174 19.31 3.48 8.77
N GLY A 175 19.80 4.73 8.75
CA GLY A 175 21.19 5.06 8.44
C GLY A 175 21.65 5.08 6.98
N ILE A 176 20.89 5.61 6.02
CA ILE A 176 21.47 6.13 4.76
C ILE A 176 20.84 7.48 4.39
N ASP A 177 21.65 8.54 4.49
CA ASP A 177 21.35 9.88 3.98
C ASP A 177 21.27 9.87 2.45
N PHE A 178 20.20 10.43 1.89
CA PHE A 178 20.18 10.86 0.49
C PHE A 178 20.04 12.39 0.41
N PRO A 179 20.98 13.09 -0.25
CA PRO A 179 20.88 14.52 -0.45
C PRO A 179 19.95 14.81 -1.64
N THR A 180 18.64 14.95 -1.41
CA THR A 180 17.73 15.51 -2.43
C THR A 180 17.75 17.03 -2.31
N ARG A 181 18.65 17.66 -3.08
CA ARG A 181 19.00 19.09 -3.06
C ARG A 181 17.91 20.12 -3.42
N SER A 182 16.60 19.83 -3.30
CA SER A 182 15.57 20.83 -3.67
C SER A 182 14.18 20.51 -3.13
N LEU A 183 13.97 20.58 -1.81
CA LEU A 183 12.75 20.24 -1.06
C LEU A 183 11.51 21.11 -1.44
N PRO A 184 10.50 20.57 -2.17
CA PRO A 184 9.23 21.24 -2.46
C PRO A 184 8.04 20.48 -1.83
N GLY A 185 8.31 19.60 -0.86
CA GLY A 185 7.29 18.81 -0.17
C GLY A 185 6.75 19.58 1.04
N LEU A 186 7.37 19.40 2.22
CA LEU A 186 6.93 20.10 3.43
C LEU A 186 6.95 21.60 3.32
N ASN A 187 8.04 22.20 2.86
CA ASN A 187 8.15 23.66 2.80
C ASN A 187 7.04 24.26 1.94
N THR A 188 6.65 23.59 0.86
CA THR A 188 5.52 23.99 0.03
C THR A 188 4.19 23.78 0.75
N LEU A 189 3.99 22.65 1.44
CA LEU A 189 2.77 22.41 2.23
C LEU A 189 2.64 23.37 3.42
N GLU A 190 3.73 23.70 4.11
CA GLU A 190 3.79 24.72 5.16
C GLU A 190 3.57 26.12 4.58
N GLY A 191 4.11 26.39 3.39
CA GLY A 191 3.82 27.60 2.64
C GLY A 191 2.34 27.72 2.30
N PHE A 192 1.69 26.63 1.89
CA PHE A 192 0.26 26.60 1.66
C PHE A 192 -0.55 26.77 2.95
N ALA A 193 -0.17 26.11 4.04
CA ALA A 193 -0.81 26.29 5.35
C ALA A 193 -0.68 27.73 5.85
N SER A 194 0.49 28.34 5.69
CA SER A 194 0.76 29.74 6.06
C SER A 194 -0.04 30.72 5.20
N LYS A 195 -0.16 30.46 3.89
CA LYS A 195 -0.83 31.36 2.94
C LYS A 195 -2.35 31.21 2.90
N TYR A 196 -2.85 29.99 3.03
CA TYR A 196 -4.25 29.64 2.82
C TYR A 196 -4.90 29.02 4.06
N GLY A 197 -4.30 29.15 5.24
CA GLY A 197 -4.79 28.60 6.50
C GLY A 197 -4.65 27.08 6.58
N GLY A 198 -4.75 26.56 7.80
CA GLY A 198 -4.67 25.13 8.09
C GLY A 198 -3.30 24.71 8.61
N LYS A 199 -3.00 23.41 8.53
CA LYS A 199 -1.77 22.86 9.10
C LYS A 199 -1.25 21.64 8.37
N THR A 200 0.06 21.43 8.47
CA THR A 200 0.68 20.14 8.19
C THR A 200 0.58 19.25 9.45
N LEU A 201 0.87 17.96 9.31
CA LEU A 201 0.99 17.04 10.44
C LEU A 201 2.45 16.86 10.89
N ALA A 202 3.31 17.83 10.57
CA ALA A 202 4.72 17.80 10.93
C ALA A 202 4.90 17.66 12.45
N GLY A 203 5.85 16.80 12.86
CA GLY A 203 6.19 16.58 14.27
C GLY A 203 5.34 15.53 15.01
N LEU A 204 4.35 14.91 14.37
CA LEU A 204 3.69 13.72 14.94
C LEU A 204 4.58 12.46 14.80
N PRO A 205 4.49 11.49 15.74
CA PRO A 205 5.18 10.20 15.61
C PRO A 205 4.85 9.45 14.31
N TYR A 206 5.75 8.55 13.87
CA TYR A 206 5.51 7.67 12.71
C TYR A 206 4.47 6.61 12.98
N SER A 207 3.22 7.03 13.01
CA SER A 207 2.15 6.08 12.94
C SER A 207 0.91 6.76 12.42
N ILE A 208 0.20 6.02 11.58
CA ILE A 208 -1.16 6.34 11.25
C ILE A 208 -2.02 6.51 12.50
N GLU A 209 -1.75 5.79 13.60
CA GLU A 209 -2.42 6.00 14.89
C GLU A 209 -2.32 7.45 15.37
N ALA A 210 -1.13 8.04 15.31
CA ALA A 210 -0.91 9.41 15.74
C ALA A 210 -1.60 10.41 14.80
N MET A 211 -1.62 10.13 13.49
CA MET A 211 -2.21 11.02 12.48
C MET A 211 -3.74 10.86 12.34
N ARG A 212 -4.31 9.73 12.76
CA ARG A 212 -5.72 9.38 12.58
C ARG A 212 -6.66 10.41 13.21
N GLY A 213 -6.37 10.87 14.42
CA GLY A 213 -7.19 11.89 15.09
C GLY A 213 -7.25 13.19 14.27
N PRO A 214 -6.09 13.81 13.98
CA PRO A 214 -6.02 14.99 13.12
C PRO A 214 -6.70 14.82 11.74
N ILE A 215 -6.46 13.70 11.03
CA ILE A 215 -7.07 13.44 9.72
C ILE A 215 -8.59 13.31 9.82
N LYS A 216 -9.09 12.58 10.83
CA LYS A 216 -10.54 12.43 11.07
C LYS A 216 -11.21 13.76 11.39
N ASN A 217 -10.54 14.64 12.12
CA ASN A 217 -11.10 15.92 12.55
C ASN A 217 -10.96 17.05 11.50
N ALA A 218 -10.13 16.86 10.48
CA ALA A 218 -9.96 17.84 9.40
C ALA A 218 -11.29 18.11 8.68
N GLY A 219 -11.56 19.37 8.35
CA GLY A 219 -12.70 19.76 7.50
C GLY A 219 -12.41 19.57 6.02
N GLU A 220 -11.14 19.67 5.62
CA GLU A 220 -10.65 19.47 4.26
C GLU A 220 -9.26 18.85 4.32
N ILE A 221 -8.96 17.95 3.39
CA ILE A 221 -7.63 17.34 3.26
C ILE A 221 -7.11 17.61 1.86
N LEU A 222 -5.90 18.15 1.75
CA LEU A 222 -5.17 18.21 0.49
C LEU A 222 -4.03 17.22 0.56
N PHE A 223 -4.06 16.21 -0.30
CA PHE A 223 -3.04 15.16 -0.35
C PHE A 223 -2.24 15.27 -1.64
N ASN A 224 -1.03 15.81 -1.53
CA ASN A 224 -0.05 15.87 -2.62
C ASN A 224 0.58 14.49 -2.90
N ILE A 225 0.43 14.01 -4.14
CA ILE A 225 1.09 12.81 -4.65
C ILE A 225 2.23 13.23 -5.58
N GLY A 226 3.43 12.69 -5.32
CA GLY A 226 4.62 12.95 -6.12
C GLY A 226 4.50 12.41 -7.55
N ARG A 227 5.36 12.92 -8.43
CA ARG A 227 5.44 12.49 -9.85
C ARG A 227 5.68 10.98 -10.01
N ASP A 228 6.38 10.38 -9.06
CA ASP A 228 6.69 8.95 -9.07
C ASP A 228 5.65 8.13 -8.26
N GLY A 229 4.59 8.78 -7.78
CA GLY A 229 3.58 8.20 -6.91
C GLY A 229 3.97 8.27 -5.43
N LEU A 230 3.71 7.19 -4.69
CA LEU A 230 4.14 7.06 -3.30
C LEU A 230 5.47 6.31 -3.23
N GLY A 231 6.43 6.89 -2.51
CA GLY A 231 7.76 6.32 -2.31
C GLY A 231 8.26 6.53 -0.88
N PRO A 232 9.45 6.01 -0.55
CA PRO A 232 10.06 6.17 0.78
C PRO A 232 10.06 7.64 1.21
N GLY A 233 9.65 7.95 2.44
CA GLY A 233 9.55 9.35 2.94
C GLY A 233 8.24 10.08 2.58
N SER A 234 7.25 9.37 2.04
CA SER A 234 5.87 9.85 1.87
C SER A 234 4.96 9.28 2.96
N LEU A 235 3.66 9.62 2.92
CA LEU A 235 2.67 8.75 3.56
C LEU A 235 2.83 7.31 3.06
N THR A 236 2.78 6.35 3.97
CA THR A 236 2.91 4.93 3.64
C THR A 236 1.78 4.48 2.72
N ALA A 237 2.00 3.34 2.07
CA ALA A 237 0.96 2.59 1.39
C ALA A 237 -0.33 2.45 2.23
N GLN A 238 -0.17 2.21 3.53
CA GLN A 238 -1.26 1.98 4.48
C GLN A 238 -1.94 3.29 4.86
N GLU A 239 -1.20 4.37 5.00
CA GLU A 239 -1.75 5.69 5.27
C GLU A 239 -2.56 6.18 4.05
N PHE A 240 -2.07 5.91 2.84
CA PHE A 240 -2.85 6.12 1.62
C PHE A 240 -4.10 5.24 1.58
N GLN A 241 -3.99 3.93 1.87
CA GLN A 241 -5.13 3.03 1.99
C GLN A 241 -6.16 3.53 3.00
N PHE A 242 -5.73 3.95 4.19
CA PHE A 242 -6.59 4.51 5.22
C PHE A 242 -7.40 5.69 4.69
N VAL A 243 -6.75 6.61 3.96
CA VAL A 243 -7.44 7.75 3.33
C VAL A 243 -8.47 7.29 2.29
N ILE A 244 -8.11 6.35 1.39
CA ILE A 244 -8.99 5.96 0.28
C ILE A 244 -10.05 4.89 0.63
N GLU A 245 -9.93 4.23 1.78
CA GLU A 245 -10.86 3.20 2.25
C GLU A 245 -11.82 3.70 3.32
N THR A 246 -11.56 4.88 3.90
CA THR A 246 -12.44 5.51 4.88
C THR A 246 -13.33 6.52 4.17
N PRO A 247 -14.63 6.22 3.92
CA PRO A 247 -15.46 7.01 2.99
C PRO A 247 -15.59 8.50 3.35
N ASP A 248 -15.71 8.81 4.64
CA ASP A 248 -15.78 10.19 5.16
C ASP A 248 -14.46 10.96 4.98
N ILE A 249 -13.32 10.26 5.07
CA ILE A 249 -12.01 10.86 4.82
C ILE A 249 -11.79 11.05 3.32
N LEU A 250 -12.13 10.05 2.51
CA LEU A 250 -12.04 10.12 1.05
C LEU A 250 -12.87 11.29 0.51
N ALA A 251 -14.11 11.46 0.98
CA ALA A 251 -15.03 12.49 0.50
C ALA A 251 -14.52 13.93 0.72
N LYS A 252 -13.72 14.16 1.77
CA LYS A 252 -13.13 15.47 2.08
C LYS A 252 -11.68 15.62 1.60
N THR A 253 -11.15 14.62 0.90
CA THR A 253 -9.76 14.64 0.40
C THR A 253 -9.73 15.03 -1.07
N THR A 254 -8.90 16.02 -1.39
CA THR A 254 -8.49 16.34 -2.77
C THR A 254 -7.06 15.87 -2.98
N PHE A 255 -6.88 14.97 -3.95
CA PHE A 255 -5.58 14.45 -4.34
C PHE A 255 -4.95 15.34 -5.40
N LEU A 256 -3.76 15.86 -5.10
CA LEU A 256 -3.04 16.79 -5.96
C LEU A 256 -1.95 16.04 -6.72
N PHE A 257 -1.90 16.24 -8.03
CA PHE A 257 -0.87 15.69 -8.92
C PHE A 257 -0.13 16.80 -9.66
N GLY A 258 1.04 16.49 -10.21
CA GLY A 258 1.85 17.44 -10.98
C GLY A 258 2.90 18.14 -10.13
N ALA A 259 3.62 19.11 -10.73
CA ALA A 259 4.66 19.83 -10.02
C ALA A 259 4.03 20.80 -9.01
N THR A 260 4.21 20.52 -7.72
CA THR A 260 4.07 21.53 -6.68
C THR A 260 5.37 22.32 -6.61
N PHE A 261 5.33 23.58 -7.05
CA PHE A 261 6.48 24.48 -6.99
C PHE A 261 6.85 24.83 -5.54
#